data_AF-A0AA97B400-F1
#
_entry.id   AF-A0AA97B400-F1
#
_cell.length_a   1.000
_cell.length_b   1.000
_cell.length_c   1.000
_cell.angle_alpha   90.00
_cell.angle_beta   90.00
_cell.angle_gamma   90.00
#
_symmetry.space_group_name_H-M   'P 1'
#
loop_
_entity.id
_entity.type
_entity.pdbx_description
1 polymer ?
#
loop_
_entity_poly.entity_id
_entity_poly.type
_entity_poly.pdbx_seq_one_letter_code
_entity_poly.pdbx_strand_id
1 'polypeptide(L)'
;MQAAIAAVHDEASRAEDTDWPQVLALYEVLMGLMDNPMVALNHAIATAMVHGPRAGLSLLEGLAREGRLEGNHRLDAVRAHLLERAGKTGAAVVHYRKAAERTTSLPERDYLLTQAARLSDEMA
;
A
#
# COMPACT_ATOMS: atom_id res chain seq x y z
N MET A 1 -5.70 4.07 -16.63
CA MET A 1 -4.66 4.01 -15.57
C MET A 1 -5.18 3.43 -14.25
N GLN A 2 -6.44 3.69 -13.84
CA GLN A 2 -7.15 2.85 -12.87
C GLN A 2 -7.37 1.40 -13.37
N ALA A 3 -7.31 1.19 -14.68
CA ALA A 3 -7.45 -0.11 -15.34
C ALA A 3 -6.28 -1.11 -15.13
N ALA A 4 -5.05 -0.64 -14.86
CA ALA A 4 -3.91 -1.55 -14.67
C ALA A 4 -3.90 -2.20 -13.27
N ILE A 5 -4.45 -1.51 -12.28
CA ILE A 5 -4.65 -2.03 -10.92
C ILE A 5 -5.91 -2.91 -10.88
N ALA A 6 -6.95 -2.57 -11.64
CA ALA A 6 -8.11 -3.44 -11.82
C ALA A 6 -7.73 -4.78 -12.51
N ALA A 7 -6.90 -4.77 -13.55
CA ALA A 7 -6.50 -5.99 -14.28
C ALA A 7 -5.69 -6.99 -13.43
N VAL A 8 -4.82 -6.50 -12.53
CA VAL A 8 -4.08 -7.38 -11.58
C VAL A 8 -4.99 -7.96 -10.50
N HIS A 9 -6.09 -7.27 -10.17
CA HIS A 9 -7.12 -7.79 -9.27
C HIS A 9 -8.18 -8.68 -9.96
N ASP A 10 -8.30 -8.66 -11.30
CA ASP A 10 -9.33 -9.37 -12.05
C ASP A 10 -8.89 -10.79 -12.48
N GLU A 11 -7.58 -11.05 -12.62
CA GLU A 11 -7.04 -12.37 -13.00
C GLU A 11 -6.68 -13.29 -11.81
N ALA A 12 -6.71 -12.76 -10.58
CA ALA A 12 -6.29 -13.49 -9.39
C ALA A 12 -7.43 -13.57 -8.36
N SER A 13 -7.93 -14.78 -8.09
CA SER A 13 -8.95 -14.99 -7.05
C SER A 13 -8.42 -14.62 -5.66
N ARG A 14 -7.10 -14.62 -5.48
CA ARG A 14 -6.37 -14.16 -4.30
C ARG A 14 -5.10 -13.43 -4.68
N ALA A 15 -4.67 -12.48 -3.84
CA ALA A 15 -3.40 -11.77 -4.05
C ALA A 15 -2.17 -12.70 -4.14
N GLU A 16 -2.24 -13.92 -3.61
CA GLU A 16 -1.17 -14.93 -3.72
C GLU A 16 -1.06 -15.59 -5.10
N ASP A 17 -2.10 -15.47 -5.94
CA ASP A 17 -2.12 -16.00 -7.31
C ASP A 17 -1.54 -15.00 -8.33
N THR A 18 -1.27 -13.76 -7.90
CA THR A 18 -0.69 -12.72 -8.73
C THR A 18 0.81 -12.99 -8.98
N ASP A 19 1.26 -12.88 -10.25
CA ASP A 19 2.68 -12.87 -10.59
C ASP A 19 3.33 -11.54 -10.15
N TRP A 20 3.65 -11.45 -8.87
CA TRP A 20 4.26 -10.27 -8.27
C TRP A 20 5.63 -9.91 -8.85
N PRO A 21 6.52 -10.86 -9.19
CA PRO A 21 7.75 -10.55 -9.91
C PRO A 21 7.49 -9.83 -11.24
N GLN A 22 6.51 -10.28 -12.02
CA GLN A 22 6.12 -9.60 -13.26
C GLN A 22 5.56 -8.20 -12.99
N VAL A 23 4.66 -8.06 -12.01
CA VAL A 23 4.09 -6.75 -11.61
C VAL A 23 5.19 -5.79 -11.15
N LEU A 24 6.18 -6.26 -10.39
CA LEU A 24 7.31 -5.46 -9.94
C LEU A 24 8.12 -4.93 -11.14
N ALA A 25 8.49 -5.81 -12.08
CA ALA A 25 9.22 -5.44 -13.28
C ALA A 25 8.47 -4.39 -14.13
N LEU A 26 7.14 -4.49 -14.22
CA LEU A 26 6.31 -3.50 -14.90
C LEU A 26 6.37 -2.12 -14.21
N TYR A 27 6.35 -2.09 -12.87
CA TYR A 27 6.50 -0.84 -12.13
C TYR A 27 7.89 -0.23 -12.28
N GLU A 28 8.95 -1.04 -12.32
CA GLU A 28 10.32 -0.55 -12.60
C GLU A 28 10.42 0.12 -13.96
N VAL A 29 9.83 -0.49 -15.00
CA VAL A 29 9.74 0.13 -16.34
C VAL A 29 8.96 1.44 -16.28
N LEU A 30 7.79 1.47 -15.61
CA LEU A 30 6.97 2.68 -15.50
C LEU A 30 7.68 3.83 -14.76
N MET A 31 8.48 3.53 -13.73
CA MET A 31 9.28 4.54 -13.03
C MET A 31 10.35 5.17 -13.93
N GLY A 32 10.91 4.40 -14.88
CA GLY A 32 11.86 4.94 -15.85
C GLY A 32 11.23 5.84 -16.92
N LEU A 33 9.92 5.69 -17.16
CA LEU A 33 9.18 6.43 -18.19
C LEU A 33 8.47 7.67 -17.65
N MET A 34 8.05 7.67 -16.39
CA MET A 34 7.22 8.72 -15.82
C MET A 34 7.65 9.07 -14.40
N ASP A 35 7.80 10.36 -14.14
CA ASP A 35 8.04 10.87 -12.79
C ASP A 35 6.71 11.05 -12.02
N ASN A 36 6.08 9.93 -11.64
CA ASN A 36 4.79 9.94 -10.93
C ASN A 36 4.92 9.29 -9.53
N PRO A 37 4.65 10.03 -8.44
CA PRO A 37 4.80 9.51 -7.09
C PRO A 37 3.83 8.37 -6.76
N MET A 38 2.69 8.27 -7.45
CA MET A 38 1.77 7.14 -7.31
C MET A 38 2.32 5.85 -7.91
N VAL A 39 3.15 5.93 -8.96
CA VAL A 39 3.85 4.77 -9.52
C VAL A 39 4.87 4.26 -8.52
N ALA A 40 5.64 5.16 -7.91
CA ALA A 40 6.61 4.79 -6.87
C ALA A 40 5.95 4.21 -5.62
N LEU A 41 4.77 4.73 -5.22
CA LEU A 41 3.98 4.17 -4.13
C LEU A 41 3.55 2.72 -4.43
N ASN A 42 3.04 2.46 -5.63
CA ASN A 42 2.61 1.11 -6.02
C ASN A 42 3.80 0.16 -6.20
N HIS A 43 4.95 0.65 -6.69
CA HIS A 43 6.20 -0.11 -6.74
C HIS A 43 6.61 -0.60 -5.35
N ALA A 44 6.44 0.20 -4.30
CA ALA A 44 6.71 -0.21 -2.93
C ALA A 44 5.81 -1.38 -2.47
N ILE A 45 4.55 -1.43 -2.93
CA ILE A 45 3.66 -2.57 -2.68
C ILE A 45 4.18 -3.81 -3.40
N ALA A 46 4.45 -3.72 -4.70
CA ALA A 46 4.96 -4.84 -5.48
C ALA A 46 6.27 -5.40 -4.90
N THR A 47 7.20 -4.51 -4.50
CA THR A 47 8.44 -4.88 -3.79
C THR A 47 8.14 -5.63 -2.50
N ALA A 48 7.15 -5.19 -1.72
CA ALA A 48 6.75 -5.89 -0.49
C ALA A 48 6.13 -7.26 -0.74
N MET A 49 5.50 -7.48 -1.89
CA MET A 49 4.92 -8.77 -2.24
C MET A 49 5.99 -9.76 -2.70
N VAL A 50 7.03 -9.30 -3.40
CA VAL A 50 8.15 -10.15 -3.88
C VAL A 50 9.22 -10.38 -2.80
N HIS A 51 9.65 -9.30 -2.14
CA HIS A 51 10.82 -9.30 -1.25
C HIS A 51 10.44 -9.18 0.23
N GLY A 52 9.15 -9.18 0.53
CA GLY A 52 8.61 -9.10 1.89
C GLY A 52 8.38 -7.67 2.38
N PRO A 53 7.53 -7.50 3.42
CA PRO A 53 6.96 -6.21 3.80
C PRO A 53 8.01 -5.16 4.23
N ARG A 54 9.14 -5.60 4.78
CA ARG A 54 10.24 -4.70 5.18
C ARG A 54 10.88 -3.99 3.98
N ALA A 55 10.98 -4.66 2.83
CA ALA A 55 11.55 -4.07 1.62
C ALA A 55 10.67 -2.92 1.11
N GLY A 56 9.35 -3.12 1.04
CA GLY A 56 8.42 -2.06 0.66
C GLY A 56 8.38 -0.91 1.67
N LEU A 57 8.41 -1.19 2.97
CA LEU A 57 8.47 -0.15 4.01
C LEU A 57 9.70 0.75 3.85
N SER A 58 10.87 0.18 3.53
CA SER A 58 12.10 0.94 3.28
C SER A 58 11.94 1.90 2.07
N LEU A 59 11.21 1.49 1.03
CA LEU A 59 10.92 2.37 -0.11
C LEU A 59 9.96 3.50 0.27
N LEU A 60 8.93 3.21 1.07
CA LEU A 60 8.00 4.24 1.57
C LEU A 60 8.70 5.29 2.43
N GLU A 61 9.73 4.91 3.19
CA GLU A 61 10.54 5.86 3.96
C GLU A 61 11.31 6.81 3.04
N GLY A 62 11.81 6.33 1.89
CA GLY A 62 12.39 7.18 0.84
C GLY A 62 11.39 8.21 0.33
N LEU A 63 10.22 7.74 -0.09
CA LEU A 63 9.15 8.62 -0.62
C LEU A 63 8.67 9.66 0.39
N ALA A 64 8.62 9.29 1.67
CA ALA A 64 8.26 10.23 2.73
C ALA A 64 9.34 11.30 2.95
N ARG A 65 10.64 10.94 2.88
CA ARG A 65 11.76 11.89 3.03
C ARG A 65 11.84 12.89 1.88
N GLU A 66 11.45 12.48 0.68
CA GLU A 66 11.44 13.35 -0.51
C GLU A 66 10.23 14.30 -0.55
N GLY A 67 9.27 14.18 0.37
CA GLY A 67 8.07 15.04 0.44
C GLY A 67 7.05 14.83 -0.69
N ARG A 68 7.34 13.94 -1.64
CA ARG A 68 6.53 13.73 -2.87
C ARG A 68 5.09 13.27 -2.62
N LEU A 69 4.82 12.71 -1.45
CA LEU A 69 3.51 12.22 -1.00
C LEU A 69 3.16 12.75 0.39
N GLU A 70 3.78 13.86 0.82
CA GLU A 70 3.50 14.44 2.12
C GLU A 70 2.00 14.79 2.26
N GLY A 71 1.39 14.38 3.37
CA GLY A 71 -0.03 14.60 3.63
C GLY A 71 -0.99 13.71 2.81
N ASN A 72 -0.51 12.89 1.87
CA ASN A 72 -1.36 12.02 1.07
C ASN A 72 -1.80 10.78 1.88
N HIS A 73 -3.11 10.63 2.09
CA HIS A 73 -3.69 9.50 2.84
C HIS A 73 -3.34 8.13 2.26
N ARG A 74 -3.05 8.03 0.95
CA ARG A 74 -2.64 6.77 0.31
C ARG A 74 -1.30 6.28 0.82
N LEU A 75 -0.37 7.19 1.16
CA LEU A 75 0.90 6.81 1.77
C LEU A 75 0.66 6.17 3.16
N ASP A 76 -0.24 6.75 3.95
CA ASP A 76 -0.64 6.17 5.24
C ASP A 76 -1.34 4.81 5.06
N ALA A 77 -2.25 4.67 4.09
CA ALA A 77 -2.95 3.42 3.82
C ALA A 77 -2.00 2.28 3.44
N VAL A 78 -1.05 2.55 2.53
CA VAL A 78 -0.05 1.54 2.10
C VAL A 78 0.89 1.21 3.25
N ARG A 79 1.34 2.20 4.02
CA ARG A 79 2.17 1.97 5.21
C ARG A 79 1.45 1.09 6.23
N ALA A 80 0.17 1.33 6.48
CA ALA A 80 -0.64 0.52 7.38
C ALA A 80 -0.68 -0.95 6.93
N HIS A 81 -0.99 -1.18 5.66
CA HIS A 81 -1.03 -2.53 5.07
C HIS A 81 0.31 -3.27 5.18
N LEU A 82 1.43 -2.60 4.88
CA LEU A 82 2.74 -3.24 4.97
C LEU A 82 3.18 -3.49 6.42
N LEU A 83 2.82 -2.61 7.36
CA LEU A 83 3.05 -2.83 8.79
C LEU A 83 2.25 -4.02 9.31
N GLU A 84 1.00 -4.17 8.88
CA GLU A 84 0.18 -5.33 9.21
C GLU A 84 0.84 -6.62 8.72
N ARG A 85 1.23 -6.69 7.44
CA ARG A 85 1.94 -7.85 6.87
C ARG A 85 3.28 -8.13 7.57
N ALA A 86 3.92 -7.11 8.13
CA ALA A 86 5.14 -7.25 8.93
C ALA A 86 4.88 -7.68 10.39
N GLY A 87 3.62 -7.92 10.79
CA GLY A 87 3.22 -8.25 12.15
C GLY A 87 3.22 -7.07 13.12
N LYS A 88 3.36 -5.83 12.62
CA LYS A 88 3.36 -4.59 13.44
C LYS A 88 1.95 -4.01 13.55
N THR A 89 1.02 -4.81 14.08
CA THR A 89 -0.42 -4.53 14.14
C THR A 89 -0.75 -3.18 14.80
N GLY A 90 -0.18 -2.87 15.96
CA GLY A 90 -0.43 -1.59 16.64
C GLY A 90 -0.04 -0.37 15.81
N ALA A 91 1.08 -0.45 15.08
CA ALA A 91 1.49 0.63 14.17
C ALA A 91 0.61 0.69 12.92
N ALA A 92 0.15 -0.45 12.41
CA ALA A 92 -0.79 -0.53 11.30
C ALA A 92 -2.12 0.17 11.63
N VAL A 93 -2.70 -0.09 12.81
CA VAL A 93 -3.95 0.55 13.28
C VAL A 93 -3.84 2.07 13.25
N VAL A 94 -2.72 2.64 13.74
CA VAL A 94 -2.50 4.09 13.75
C VAL A 94 -2.53 4.66 12.33
N HIS A 95 -1.86 4.01 11.37
CA HIS A 95 -1.82 4.49 10.00
C HIS A 95 -3.14 4.26 9.25
N TYR A 96 -3.87 3.17 9.52
CA TYR A 96 -5.22 2.98 8.98
C TYR A 96 -6.18 4.10 9.40
N ARG A 97 -6.17 4.48 10.69
CA ARG A 97 -6.98 5.60 11.19
C ARG A 97 -6.58 6.94 10.56
N LYS A 98 -5.28 7.23 10.47
CA LYS A 98 -4.78 8.46 9.80
C LYS A 98 -5.22 8.54 8.33
N ALA A 99 -5.17 7.42 7.61
CA ALA A 99 -5.64 7.37 6.22
C ALA A 99 -7.16 7.61 6.15
N ALA A 100 -7.93 6.99 7.04
CA ALA A 100 -9.38 7.14 7.11
C ALA A 100 -9.83 8.58 7.40
N GLU A 101 -9.11 9.30 8.27
CA GLU A 101 -9.39 10.71 8.60
C GLU A 101 -9.23 11.65 7.40
N ARG A 102 -8.40 11.27 6.42
CA ARG A 102 -7.96 12.15 5.32
C ARG A 102 -8.54 11.80 3.96
N THR A 103 -9.10 10.61 3.78
CA THR A 103 -9.79 10.26 2.53
C THR A 103 -11.14 10.96 2.43
N THR A 104 -11.50 11.39 1.22
CA THR A 104 -12.82 11.94 0.89
C THR A 104 -13.80 10.87 0.40
N SER A 105 -13.34 9.62 0.23
CA SER A 105 -14.14 8.48 -0.21
C SER A 105 -14.75 7.77 0.99
N LEU A 106 -16.10 7.80 1.10
CA LEU A 106 -16.81 7.10 2.18
C LEU A 106 -16.54 5.58 2.18
N PRO A 107 -16.60 4.87 1.03
CA PRO A 107 -16.31 3.43 1.01
C PRO A 107 -14.87 3.10 1.44
N GLU A 108 -13.89 3.93 1.03
CA GLU A 108 -12.50 3.74 1.41
C GLU A 108 -12.30 3.98 2.91
N ARG A 109 -12.91 5.05 3.45
CA ARG A 109 -12.87 5.33 4.89
C ARG A 109 -13.40 4.17 5.71
N ASP A 110 -14.56 3.64 5.33
CA ASP A 110 -15.22 2.55 6.06
C ASP A 110 -14.38 1.27 6.00
N TYR A 111 -13.77 0.98 4.84
CA TYR A 111 -12.79 -0.11 4.70
C TYR A 111 -11.59 0.07 5.64
N LEU A 112 -10.96 1.24 5.65
CA LEU A 112 -9.77 1.53 6.48
C LEU A 112 -10.09 1.43 7.97
N LEU A 113 -11.26 1.94 8.41
CA LEU A 113 -11.72 1.82 9.80
C LEU A 113 -12.03 0.37 10.17
N THR A 114 -12.60 -0.41 9.25
CA THR A 114 -12.86 -1.84 9.46
C THR A 114 -11.56 -2.62 9.68
N GLN A 115 -10.51 -2.35 8.88
CA GLN A 115 -9.20 -2.96 9.10
C GLN A 115 -8.59 -2.55 10.44
N ALA A 116 -8.67 -1.27 10.80
CA ALA A 116 -8.20 -0.80 12.10
C ALA A 116 -8.92 -1.47 13.29
N ALA A 117 -10.23 -1.64 13.19
CA ALA A 117 -11.04 -2.32 14.21
C ALA A 117 -10.66 -3.80 14.33
N ARG A 118 -10.63 -4.53 13.21
CA ARG A 118 -10.23 -5.94 13.16
C ARG A 118 -8.88 -6.19 13.84
N LEU A 119 -7.86 -5.40 13.50
CA LEU A 119 -6.54 -5.53 14.10
C LEU A 119 -6.50 -5.15 15.58
N SER A 120 -7.38 -4.22 16.02
CA SER A 120 -7.47 -3.87 17.44
C SER A 120 -8.10 -5.00 18.25
N ASP A 121 -9.09 -5.68 17.69
CA ASP A 121 -9.78 -6.82 18.33
C ASP A 121 -8.87 -8.06 18.42
N GLU A 122 -8.03 -8.31 17.40
CA GLU A 122 -7.03 -9.39 17.43
C GLU A 122 -5.91 -9.17 18.47
N MET A 123 -5.75 -7.93 18.96
CA MET A 123 -4.77 -7.58 20.00
C MET A 123 -5.33 -7.67 21.43
N ALA A 124 -6.65 -7.77 21.60
CA ALA A 124 -7.35 -7.79 22.88
C ALA A 124 -7.41 -9.20 23.49
#